data_AF-A0A920E6L4-F1
#
_entry.id   AF-A0A920E6L4-F1
#
_cell.length_a   1.000
_cell.length_b   1.000
_cell.length_c   1.000
_cell.angle_alpha   90.00
_cell.angle_beta   90.00
_cell.angle_gamma   90.00
#
_symmetry.space_group_name_H-M   'P 1'
#
loop_
_entity.id
_entity.type
_entity.pdbx_description
1 polymer ?
#
loop_
_entity_poly.entity_id
_entity_poly.type
_entity_poly.pdbx_seq_one_letter_code
_entity_poly.pdbx_strand_id
1 'polypeptide(L)'
;MEIMGFCPGIENYSMHLDQRMPGQPPNTLIDYFPKDFLMIIDESHQTIPQIRGMYEGDRSRKQTLVDHGFRLPSALDNRPLNINEFEDKINQIVYVSATPSKYELEKSNNEIIEQIIRPTGLVDPTIEIMPSKNQVDHLFCEINKTIKDGNKVLVTTFNQKNG
;
A
#
# COMPACT_ATOMS: atom_id res chain seq x y z
N MET A 1 20.15 -30.70 25.63
CA MET A 1 18.75 -30.29 25.88
C MET A 1 18.28 -29.66 24.57
N GLU A 2 17.83 -30.49 23.63
CA GLU A 2 17.19 -30.00 22.39
C GLU A 2 15.80 -29.53 22.80
N ILE A 3 15.73 -28.27 23.23
CA ILE A 3 14.52 -27.64 23.78
C ILE A 3 13.70 -27.15 22.60
N MET A 4 12.80 -28.00 22.09
CA MET A 4 11.86 -27.77 20.97
C MET A 4 12.54 -27.35 19.66
N GLY A 5 12.10 -27.85 18.50
CA GLY A 5 12.59 -27.43 17.18
C GLY A 5 12.19 -26.00 16.80
N PHE A 6 12.22 -25.06 17.75
CA PHE A 6 11.69 -23.71 17.66
C PHE A 6 12.53 -22.75 18.51
N CYS A 7 12.74 -21.54 18.01
CA CYS A 7 13.28 -20.42 18.78
C CYS A 7 12.54 -19.12 18.43
N PRO A 8 12.50 -18.13 19.35
CA PRO A 8 12.00 -16.81 19.01
C PRO A 8 12.81 -16.20 17.86
N GLY A 9 12.13 -15.76 16.80
CA GLY A 9 12.80 -15.22 15.61
C GLY A 9 13.25 -16.28 14.61
N ILE A 10 12.71 -17.51 14.68
CA ILE A 10 13.04 -18.60 13.76
C ILE A 10 12.84 -18.23 12.28
N GLU A 11 11.94 -17.29 11.98
CA GLU A 11 11.70 -16.80 10.62
C GLU A 11 12.94 -16.17 9.97
N ASN A 12 13.90 -15.67 10.76
CA ASN A 12 15.19 -15.16 10.24
C ASN A 12 16.09 -16.25 9.66
N TYR A 13 15.72 -17.53 9.85
CA TYR A 13 16.39 -18.69 9.27
C TYR A 13 15.56 -19.33 8.16
N SER A 14 14.46 -18.72 7.71
CA SER A 14 13.53 -19.30 6.73
C SER A 14 14.22 -19.78 5.45
N MET A 15 15.21 -19.05 4.93
CA MET A 15 15.99 -19.49 3.77
C MET A 15 16.66 -20.86 3.98
N HIS A 16 17.26 -21.09 5.16
CA HIS A 16 17.92 -22.36 5.48
C HIS A 16 16.90 -23.47 5.71
N LEU A 17 15.79 -23.16 6.38
CA LEU A 17 14.70 -24.11 6.66
C LEU A 17 14.00 -24.58 5.38
N ASP A 18 13.76 -23.66 4.45
CA ASP A 18 13.17 -23.93 3.14
C ASP A 18 14.19 -24.49 2.13
N GLN A 19 15.47 -24.56 2.50
CA GLN A 19 16.60 -24.93 1.62
C GLN A 19 16.66 -24.08 0.33
N ARG A 20 16.28 -22.79 0.44
CA ARG A 20 16.37 -21.81 -0.65
C ARG A 20 17.81 -21.37 -0.85
N MET A 21 18.13 -20.95 -2.08
CA MET A 21 19.41 -20.29 -2.36
C MET A 21 19.39 -18.83 -1.84
N PRO A 22 20.54 -18.28 -1.43
CA PRO A 22 20.65 -16.85 -1.12
C PRO A 22 20.14 -15.98 -2.26
N GLY A 23 19.33 -14.98 -1.94
CA GLY A 23 18.66 -14.08 -2.88
C GLY A 23 17.36 -14.64 -3.48
N GLN A 24 17.09 -15.94 -3.39
CA GLN A 24 15.87 -16.55 -3.94
C GLN A 24 14.62 -15.95 -3.27
N PRO A 25 13.56 -15.64 -4.03
CA PRO A 25 12.32 -15.09 -3.47
C PRO A 25 11.75 -16.04 -2.39
N PRO A 26 11.23 -15.50 -1.27
CA PRO A 26 10.54 -16.32 -0.28
C PRO A 26 9.18 -16.79 -0.78
N ASN A 27 8.70 -17.88 -0.18
CA ASN A 27 7.32 -18.30 -0.35
C ASN A 27 6.40 -17.31 0.39
N THR A 28 5.31 -16.94 -0.26
CA THR A 28 4.30 -16.01 0.25
C THR A 28 2.92 -16.64 0.17
N LEU A 29 1.89 -15.93 0.64
CA LEU A 29 0.51 -16.37 0.48
C LEU A 29 0.13 -16.65 -0.99
N ILE A 30 0.72 -15.92 -1.94
CA ILE A 30 0.44 -16.10 -3.38
C ILE A 30 0.79 -17.51 -3.84
N ASP A 31 1.84 -18.11 -3.27
CA ASP A 31 2.31 -19.45 -3.63
C ASP A 31 1.35 -20.57 -3.20
N TYR A 32 0.39 -20.27 -2.32
CA TYR A 32 -0.64 -21.22 -1.86
C TYR A 32 -1.89 -21.18 -2.73
N PHE A 33 -2.03 -20.19 -3.62
CA PHE A 33 -3.14 -20.13 -4.56
C PHE A 33 -2.90 -21.05 -5.77
N PRO A 34 -3.97 -21.57 -6.41
CA PRO A 34 -3.88 -22.18 -7.73
C PRO A 34 -3.25 -21.21 -8.76
N LYS A 35 -2.61 -21.75 -9.80
CA LYS A 35 -1.93 -20.94 -10.82
C LYS A 35 -2.86 -19.98 -11.58
N ASP A 36 -4.16 -20.29 -11.62
CA ASP A 36 -5.22 -19.55 -12.31
C ASP A 36 -5.98 -18.57 -11.41
N PHE A 37 -5.42 -18.20 -10.25
CA PHE A 37 -6.07 -17.26 -9.35
C PHE A 37 -6.24 -15.85 -9.95
N LEU A 38 -7.24 -15.14 -9.42
CA LEU A 38 -7.50 -13.73 -9.69
C LEU A 38 -7.05 -12.88 -8.50
N MET A 39 -6.24 -11.86 -8.76
CA MET A 39 -5.88 -10.83 -7.80
C MET A 39 -6.74 -9.58 -8.00
N ILE A 40 -7.28 -9.02 -6.91
CA ILE A 40 -7.94 -7.72 -6.94
C ILE A 40 -7.15 -6.80 -6.00
N ILE A 41 -6.69 -5.67 -6.53
CA ILE A 41 -5.99 -4.66 -5.74
C ILE A 41 -6.90 -3.46 -5.58
N ASP A 42 -7.41 -3.29 -4.37
CA ASP A 42 -8.17 -2.12 -3.97
C ASP A 42 -7.24 -0.91 -3.72
N GLU A 43 -7.77 0.29 -3.96
CA GLU A 43 -7.04 1.56 -3.96
C GLU A 43 -5.63 1.44 -4.58
N SER A 44 -5.58 0.87 -5.80
CA SER A 44 -4.34 0.45 -6.46
C SER A 44 -3.28 1.54 -6.53
N HIS A 45 -3.71 2.79 -6.63
CA HIS A 45 -2.87 3.97 -6.72
C HIS A 45 -2.03 4.21 -5.44
N GLN A 46 -2.44 3.65 -4.30
CA GLN A 46 -1.66 3.61 -3.04
C GLN A 46 -1.03 2.25 -2.81
N THR A 47 -1.78 1.17 -3.07
CA THR A 47 -1.35 -0.20 -2.74
C THR A 47 -0.13 -0.63 -3.57
N ILE A 48 -0.04 -0.26 -4.85
CA ILE A 48 1.12 -0.59 -5.69
C ILE A 48 2.41 0.10 -5.21
N PRO A 49 2.43 1.43 -4.97
CA PRO A 49 3.58 2.07 -4.34
C PRO A 49 4.00 1.43 -3.02
N GLN A 50 3.03 1.02 -2.20
CA GLN A 50 3.31 0.33 -0.94
C GLN A 50 4.03 -1.00 -1.19
N ILE A 51 3.49 -1.89 -2.03
CA ILE A 51 4.11 -3.18 -2.39
C ILE A 51 5.55 -2.97 -2.86
N ARG A 52 5.77 -1.99 -3.75
CA ARG A 52 7.10 -1.65 -4.26
C ARG A 52 8.07 -1.22 -3.14
N GLY A 53 7.60 -0.42 -2.19
CA GLY A 53 8.43 0.11 -1.10
C GLY A 53 8.79 -0.91 -0.01
N MET A 54 8.03 -1.99 0.14
CA MET A 54 8.21 -2.96 1.23
C MET A 54 9.59 -3.62 1.24
N TYR A 55 10.08 -4.05 0.08
CA TYR A 55 11.39 -4.73 -0.03
C TYR A 55 12.54 -3.83 0.42
N GLU A 56 12.63 -2.61 -0.11
CA GLU A 56 13.73 -1.69 0.22
C GLU A 56 13.66 -1.21 1.67
N GLY A 57 12.46 -0.95 2.19
CA GLY A 57 12.26 -0.58 3.59
C GLY A 57 12.69 -1.69 4.55
N ASP A 58 12.28 -2.94 4.29
CA ASP A 58 12.66 -4.09 5.12
C ASP A 58 14.17 -4.37 5.03
N ARG A 59 14.74 -4.32 3.82
CA ARG A 59 16.17 -4.53 3.57
C ARG A 59 17.02 -3.49 4.28
N SER A 60 16.68 -2.21 4.19
CA SER A 60 17.41 -1.12 4.88
C SER A 60 17.45 -1.35 6.39
N ARG A 61 16.30 -1.65 7.00
CA ARG A 61 16.19 -1.93 8.44
C ARG A 61 16.99 -3.17 8.86
N LYS A 62 16.93 -4.25 8.09
CA LYS A 62 17.65 -5.50 8.40
C LYS A 62 19.14 -5.40 8.16
N GLN A 63 19.58 -4.61 7.17
CA GLN A 63 20.99 -4.37 6.90
C GLN A 63 21.68 -3.79 8.14
N THR A 64 21.07 -2.80 8.80
CA THR A 64 21.58 -2.25 10.06
C THR A 64 21.75 -3.31 11.16
N LEU A 65 20.83 -4.27 11.26
CA LEU A 65 20.95 -5.36 12.24
C LEU A 65 22.10 -6.32 11.91
N VAL A 66 22.35 -6.55 10.62
CA VAL A 66 23.47 -7.39 10.15
C VAL A 66 24.80 -6.67 10.38
N ASP A 67 24.88 -5.38 10.03
CA ASP A 67 26.09 -4.56 10.16
C ASP A 67 26.56 -4.46 11.63
N HIS A 68 25.61 -4.40 12.57
CA HIS A 68 25.89 -4.38 14.00
C HIS A 68 25.98 -5.79 14.64
N GLY A 69 25.93 -6.86 13.84
CA GLY A 69 26.11 -8.24 14.33
C GLY A 69 24.94 -8.83 15.13
N PHE A 70 23.76 -8.19 15.10
CA PHE A 70 22.55 -8.73 15.74
C PHE A 70 21.91 -9.88 14.94
N ARG A 71 22.15 -9.94 13.62
CA ARG A 71 21.62 -10.98 12.73
C ARG A 71 22.69 -11.45 11.75
N LEU A 72 22.58 -12.70 11.31
CA LEU A 72 23.37 -13.23 10.20
C LEU A 72 22.93 -12.61 8.87
N PRO A 73 23.81 -12.55 7.84
CA PRO A 73 23.44 -12.05 6.51
C PRO A 73 22.21 -12.74 5.90
N SER A 74 22.02 -14.03 6.16
CA SER A 74 20.87 -14.80 5.68
C SER A 74 19.52 -14.31 6.20
N ALA A 75 19.49 -13.47 7.25
CA ALA A 75 18.24 -12.87 7.72
C ALA A 75 17.64 -11.89 6.69
N LEU A 76 18.45 -11.40 5.74
CA LEU A 76 17.99 -10.59 4.60
C LEU A 76 17.13 -11.39 3.62
N ASP A 77 17.24 -12.73 3.60
CA ASP A 77 16.48 -13.61 2.70
C ASP A 77 15.10 -14.01 3.25
N ASN A 78 14.83 -13.67 4.51
CA ASN A 78 13.48 -13.61 5.06
C ASN A 78 12.94 -12.21 4.80
N ARG A 79 12.20 -11.96 3.73
CA ARG A 79 11.86 -10.60 3.29
C ARG A 79 10.54 -10.53 2.52
N PRO A 80 9.98 -9.34 2.28
CA PRO A 80 8.94 -9.16 1.27
C PRO A 80 9.47 -9.47 -0.14
N LEU A 81 8.54 -9.70 -1.07
CA LEU A 81 8.84 -9.72 -2.50
C LEU A 81 9.23 -8.31 -2.96
N ASN A 82 10.17 -8.22 -3.89
CA ASN A 82 10.32 -6.99 -4.65
C ASN A 82 9.24 -6.90 -5.75
N ILE A 83 9.14 -5.75 -6.41
CA ILE A 83 8.07 -5.52 -7.40
C ILE A 83 8.14 -6.48 -8.59
N ASN A 84 9.33 -6.85 -9.06
CA ASN A 84 9.49 -7.77 -10.19
C ASN A 84 9.07 -9.19 -9.79
N GLU A 85 9.49 -9.65 -8.61
CA GLU A 85 9.10 -10.96 -8.07
C GLU A 85 7.60 -11.07 -7.81
N PHE A 86 6.97 -9.96 -7.42
CA PHE A 86 5.52 -9.87 -7.28
C PHE A 86 4.84 -9.99 -8.64
N GLU A 87 5.30 -9.23 -9.65
CA GLU A 87 4.77 -9.29 -11.02
C GLU A 87 4.91 -10.69 -11.63
N ASP A 88 6.04 -11.35 -11.42
CA ASP A 88 6.31 -12.70 -11.93
C ASP A 88 5.36 -13.77 -11.35
N LYS A 89 4.74 -13.49 -10.19
CA LYS A 89 3.80 -14.40 -9.52
C LYS A 89 2.33 -14.11 -9.86
N ILE A 90 2.03 -13.03 -10.59
CA ILE A 90 0.65 -12.66 -10.94
C ILE A 90 0.22 -13.35 -12.24
N ASN A 91 -0.94 -14.01 -12.20
CA ASN A 91 -1.58 -14.54 -13.40
C ASN A 91 -2.61 -13.56 -13.98
N GLN A 92 -3.65 -13.24 -13.22
CA GLN A 92 -4.67 -12.25 -13.58
C GLN A 92 -4.84 -11.24 -12.45
N ILE A 93 -5.00 -9.97 -12.81
CA ILE A 93 -5.10 -8.88 -11.86
C ILE A 93 -6.13 -7.84 -12.30
N VAL A 94 -6.90 -7.34 -11.34
CA VAL A 94 -7.81 -6.20 -11.51
C VAL A 94 -7.38 -5.10 -10.55
N TYR A 95 -7.03 -3.95 -11.09
CA TYR A 95 -6.73 -2.75 -10.33
C TYR A 95 -8.02 -1.96 -10.11
N VAL A 96 -8.33 -1.65 -8.86
CA VAL A 96 -9.52 -0.88 -8.48
C VAL A 96 -9.04 0.43 -7.87
N SER A 97 -9.41 1.55 -8.48
CA SER A 97 -9.07 2.90 -8.01
C SER A 97 -9.94 3.93 -8.70
N ALA A 98 -10.35 4.97 -7.96
CA ALA A 98 -10.97 6.16 -8.56
C ALA A 98 -9.96 7.03 -9.34
N THR A 99 -8.68 6.90 -9.02
CA THR A 99 -7.58 7.67 -9.60
C THR A 99 -6.41 6.73 -9.93
N PRO A 100 -6.53 5.86 -10.96
CA PRO A 100 -5.47 4.91 -11.30
C PRO A 100 -4.16 5.64 -11.63
N SER A 101 -3.04 5.15 -11.11
CA SER A 101 -1.73 5.71 -11.38
C SER A 101 -1.17 5.20 -12.72
N LYS A 102 -0.05 5.79 -13.15
CA LYS A 102 0.62 5.46 -14.42
C LYS A 102 0.96 3.96 -14.55
N TYR A 103 1.31 3.31 -13.44
CA TYR A 103 1.67 1.90 -13.45
C TYR A 103 0.50 1.02 -13.88
N GLU A 104 -0.69 1.24 -13.32
CA GLU A 104 -1.89 0.46 -13.62
C GLU A 104 -2.35 0.71 -15.06
N LEU A 105 -2.27 1.96 -15.50
CA LEU A 105 -2.58 2.34 -16.89
C LEU A 105 -1.66 1.61 -17.87
N GLU A 106 -0.35 1.60 -17.63
CA GLU A 106 0.62 0.90 -18.47
C GLU A 106 0.41 -0.62 -18.45
N LYS A 107 0.23 -1.23 -17.27
CA LYS A 107 0.00 -2.68 -17.13
C LYS A 107 -1.31 -3.15 -17.77
N SER A 108 -2.30 -2.27 -17.86
CA SER A 108 -3.59 -2.55 -18.49
C SER A 108 -3.64 -2.15 -19.96
N ASN A 109 -2.51 -1.77 -20.59
CA ASN A 109 -2.46 -1.25 -21.96
C ASN A 109 -3.43 -0.07 -22.22
N ASN A 110 -3.72 0.72 -21.18
CA ASN A 110 -4.74 1.78 -21.17
C ASN A 110 -6.18 1.29 -21.43
N GLU A 111 -6.47 -0.01 -21.29
CA GLU A 111 -7.83 -0.52 -21.24
C GLU A 111 -8.41 -0.29 -19.84
N ILE A 112 -9.45 0.54 -19.75
CA ILE A 112 -10.06 0.95 -18.49
C ILE A 112 -11.55 0.62 -18.54
N ILE A 113 -12.06 0.03 -17.46
CA ILE A 113 -13.49 -0.17 -17.24
C ILE A 113 -13.96 0.87 -16.24
N GLU A 114 -14.80 1.79 -16.67
CA GLU A 114 -15.31 2.88 -15.84
C GLU A 114 -16.65 2.51 -15.19
N GLN A 115 -16.78 2.79 -13.89
CA GLN A 115 -18.03 2.70 -13.15
C GLN A 115 -18.35 4.04 -12.48
N ILE A 116 -19.00 4.93 -13.24
CA ILE A 116 -19.30 6.31 -12.80
C ILE A 116 -20.68 6.40 -12.12
N ILE A 117 -21.65 5.60 -12.57
CA ILE A 117 -23.03 5.68 -12.10
C ILE A 117 -23.15 5.08 -10.69
N ARG A 118 -23.62 5.89 -9.73
CA ARG A 118 -23.93 5.44 -8.37
C ARG A 118 -25.35 4.88 -8.30
N PRO A 119 -25.58 3.70 -7.67
CA PRO A 119 -26.92 3.12 -7.54
C PRO A 119 -27.94 4.03 -6.83
N THR A 120 -27.47 4.93 -5.95
CA THR A 120 -28.30 5.88 -5.21
C THR A 120 -28.69 7.13 -5.99
N GLY A 121 -28.07 7.37 -7.17
CA GLY A 121 -28.26 8.61 -7.93
C GLY A 121 -27.54 9.83 -7.35
N LEU A 122 -26.67 9.65 -6.35
CA LEU A 122 -25.85 10.76 -5.81
C LEU A 122 -24.92 11.32 -6.88
N VAL A 123 -25.01 12.63 -7.08
CA VAL A 123 -24.16 13.39 -8.01
C VAL A 123 -22.87 13.82 -7.33
N ASP A 124 -21.84 14.11 -8.14
CA ASP A 124 -20.61 14.71 -7.64
C ASP A 124 -20.89 16.11 -7.05
N PRO A 125 -20.15 16.52 -6.01
CA PRO A 125 -20.36 17.81 -5.37
C PRO A 125 -19.96 18.97 -6.29
N THR A 126 -20.59 20.12 -6.09
CA THR A 126 -20.20 21.37 -6.75
C THR A 126 -18.89 21.90 -6.17
N ILE A 127 -18.01 22.41 -7.05
CA ILE A 127 -16.70 22.95 -6.67
C ILE A 127 -16.71 24.47 -6.85
N GLU A 128 -16.35 25.21 -5.81
CA GLU A 128 -16.23 26.67 -5.82
C GLU A 128 -14.80 27.09 -5.45
N ILE A 129 -14.23 28.05 -6.18
CA ILE A 129 -12.87 28.56 -5.96
C ILE A 129 -12.99 29.97 -5.36
N MET A 130 -12.49 30.14 -4.14
CA MET A 130 -12.51 31.41 -3.42
C MET A 130 -11.11 32.03 -3.30
N PRO A 131 -10.98 33.37 -3.35
CA PRO A 131 -9.70 34.04 -3.10
C PRO A 131 -9.16 33.72 -1.70
N SER A 132 -7.83 33.68 -1.57
CA SER A 132 -7.17 33.46 -0.26
C SER A 132 -7.38 34.60 0.73
N LYS A 133 -7.70 35.80 0.24
CA LYS A 133 -8.00 36.97 1.08
C LYS A 133 -9.26 36.70 1.89
N ASN A 134 -9.18 36.84 3.22
CA ASN A 134 -10.27 36.58 4.16
C ASN A 134 -10.81 35.12 4.11
N GLN A 135 -10.00 34.15 3.68
CA GLN A 135 -10.42 32.75 3.55
C GLN A 135 -10.92 32.14 4.88
N VAL A 136 -10.33 32.54 6.01
CA VAL A 136 -10.69 32.02 7.34
C VAL A 136 -12.08 32.52 7.75
N ASP A 137 -12.35 33.81 7.55
CA ASP A 137 -13.66 34.41 7.87
C ASP A 137 -14.76 33.84 6.97
N HIS A 138 -14.46 33.64 5.68
CA HIS A 138 -15.35 32.98 4.74
C HIS A 138 -15.65 31.53 5.17
N LEU A 139 -14.62 30.74 5.43
CA LEU A 139 -14.76 29.35 5.89
C LEU A 139 -15.54 29.26 7.20
N PHE A 140 -15.30 30.15 8.16
CA PHE A 140 -16.03 30.19 9.42
C PHE A 140 -17.52 30.49 9.22
N CYS A 141 -17.86 31.39 8.30
CA CYS A 141 -19.26 31.65 7.92
C CYS A 141 -19.92 30.39 7.33
N GLU A 142 -19.24 29.70 6.40
CA GLU A 142 -19.76 28.48 5.78
C GLU A 142 -19.94 27.34 6.79
N ILE A 143 -18.98 27.12 7.68
CA ILE A 143 -19.09 26.12 8.75
C ILE A 143 -20.33 26.37 9.61
N ASN A 144 -20.56 27.62 10.02
CA ASN A 144 -21.72 27.97 10.84
C ASN A 144 -23.05 27.75 10.10
N LYS A 145 -23.10 27.98 8.79
CA LYS A 145 -24.28 27.66 7.97
C LYS A 145 -24.50 26.14 7.91
N THR A 146 -23.47 25.37 7.58
CA THR A 146 -23.55 23.90 7.46
C THR A 146 -23.98 23.23 8.77
N ILE A 147 -23.47 23.69 9.91
CA ILE A 147 -23.85 23.16 11.24
C ILE A 147 -25.30 23.49 11.58
N LYS A 148 -25.78 24.70 11.25
CA LYS A 148 -27.20 25.08 11.46
C LYS A 148 -28.15 24.16 10.70
N ASP A 149 -27.73 23.67 9.53
CA ASP A 149 -28.50 22.73 8.71
C ASP A 149 -28.33 21.26 9.16
N GLY A 150 -27.59 21.00 10.25
CA GLY A 150 -27.37 19.66 10.80
C GLY A 150 -26.30 18.82 10.08
N ASN A 151 -25.53 19.43 9.19
CA ASN A 151 -24.50 18.77 8.38
C ASN A 151 -23.10 18.91 9.01
N LYS A 152 -22.11 18.18 8.44
CA LYS A 152 -20.71 18.18 8.90
C LYS A 152 -19.79 18.78 7.84
N VAL A 153 -18.68 19.36 8.28
CA VAL A 153 -17.64 19.95 7.42
C VAL A 153 -16.31 19.23 7.64
N LEU A 154 -15.60 18.91 6.54
CA LEU A 154 -14.23 18.43 6.55
C LEU A 154 -13.31 19.54 6.02
N VAL A 155 -12.25 19.86 6.75
CA VAL A 155 -11.26 20.88 6.36
C VAL A 155 -9.88 20.25 6.38
N THR A 156 -9.14 20.43 5.29
CA THR A 156 -7.74 19.97 5.17
C THR A 156 -6.83 21.19 5.02
N THR A 157 -5.74 21.21 5.80
CA THR A 157 -4.69 22.23 5.73
C THR A 157 -3.33 21.58 5.51
N PHE A 158 -2.36 22.33 4.99
CA PHE A 158 -1.03 21.76 4.66
C PHE A 158 -0.15 21.50 5.88
N ASN A 159 -0.25 22.35 6.90
CA ASN A 159 0.69 22.32 8.03
C ASN A 159 -0.03 22.00 9.32
N GLN A 160 0.47 20.98 10.01
CA GLN A 160 0.22 20.80 11.42
C GLN A 160 1.15 21.75 12.20
N LYS A 161 0.58 22.72 12.92
CA LYS A 161 1.35 23.44 13.95
C LYS A 161 1.33 22.58 15.21
N ASN A 162 2.45 21.96 15.53
CA ASN A 162 2.65 21.36 16.84
C ASN A 162 2.82 22.52 17.84
N GLY A 163 1.84 22.68 18.72
CA GLY A 163 1.92 23.59 19.87
C GLY A 163 2.73 22.98 21.00
#